data_AF-A0A957LGM5-F1
#
_entry.id   AF-A0A957LGM5-F1
#
_cell.length_a   1.000
_cell.length_b   1.000
_cell.length_c   1.000
_cell.angle_alpha   90.00
_cell.angle_beta   90.00
_cell.angle_gamma   90.00
#
_symmetry.space_group_name_H-M   'P 1'
#
loop_
_entity.id
_entity.type
_entity.pdbx_description
1 polymer ?
#
loop_
_entity_poly.entity_id
_entity_poly.type
_entity_poly.pdbx_seq_one_letter_code
_entity_poly.pdbx_strand_id
1 'polypeptide(L)'
;MSKKSVRVMLLSLAAVWLLSACSIFPSPETDNCESEGLLFVDDFSGEQSCGWAEYTDGGTTVGIEDGTLQISSSQQGQFWWTNPGREFSDVIIITQARQASGPDDNAYGVICRYQDRENFYIFLISGDGYYAIGKYQTGSSQVLYLTENGQYVYSDVINQGIATNE
;
A
#
# COMPACT_ATOMS: atom_id res chain seq x y z
N MET A 1 -52.52 -39.26 27.68
CA MET A 1 -51.68 -38.02 27.79
C MET A 1 -52.53 -36.81 27.45
N SER A 2 -52.61 -35.82 28.34
CA SER A 2 -53.42 -34.61 28.16
C SER A 2 -52.83 -33.71 27.06
N LYS A 3 -53.68 -33.16 26.18
CA LYS A 3 -53.29 -32.21 25.11
C LYS A 3 -52.49 -31.00 25.63
N LYS A 4 -52.58 -30.68 26.93
CA LYS A 4 -51.77 -29.64 27.59
C LYS A 4 -50.31 -30.08 27.85
N SER A 5 -50.06 -31.34 28.20
CA SER A 5 -48.71 -31.85 28.47
C SER A 5 -47.89 -32.01 27.19
N VAL A 6 -48.52 -32.34 26.06
CA VAL A 6 -47.87 -32.42 24.74
C VAL A 6 -47.41 -31.04 24.24
N ARG A 7 -48.20 -29.99 24.49
CA ARG A 7 -47.84 -28.60 24.13
C ARG A 7 -46.65 -28.07 24.93
N VAL A 8 -46.58 -28.37 26.23
CA VAL A 8 -45.46 -27.94 27.09
C VAL A 8 -44.17 -28.69 26.75
N MET A 9 -44.27 -29.96 26.34
CA MET A 9 -43.11 -30.77 25.94
C MET A 9 -42.57 -30.40 24.54
N LEU A 10 -43.44 -29.95 23.62
CA LEU A 10 -43.03 -29.43 22.30
C LEU A 10 -42.41 -28.03 22.37
N LEU A 11 -42.86 -27.18 23.29
CA LEU A 11 -42.29 -25.84 23.54
C LEU A 11 -40.90 -25.90 24.21
N SER A 12 -40.61 -26.95 24.98
CA SER A 12 -39.31 -27.14 25.63
C SER A 12 -38.25 -27.76 24.70
N LEU A 13 -38.65 -28.60 23.73
CA LEU A 13 -37.72 -29.14 22.72
C LEU A 13 -37.27 -28.07 21.70
N ALA A 14 -38.14 -27.11 21.37
CA ALA A 14 -37.83 -26.00 20.46
C ALA A 14 -36.87 -24.95 21.07
N ALA A 15 -36.89 -24.78 22.39
CA ALA A 15 -36.02 -23.82 23.09
C ALA A 15 -34.56 -24.28 23.17
N VAL A 16 -34.29 -25.59 23.14
CA VAL A 16 -32.92 -26.14 23.16
C VAL A 16 -32.24 -26.02 21.78
N TRP A 17 -33.02 -26.00 20.69
CA TRP A 17 -32.49 -25.84 19.32
C TRP A 17 -32.11 -24.39 18.97
N LEU A 18 -32.54 -23.40 19.75
CA LEU A 18 -32.23 -21.98 19.52
C LEU A 18 -30.92 -21.51 20.17
N LEU A 19 -30.27 -22.34 21.01
CA LEU A 19 -29.05 -21.96 21.74
C LEU A 19 -27.74 -22.49 21.11
N SER A 20 -27.81 -23.34 20.08
CA SER A 20 -26.60 -23.91 19.43
C SER A 20 -26.18 -23.22 18.13
N ALA A 21 -26.77 -22.08 17.76
CA ALA A 21 -26.45 -21.39 16.51
C ALA A 21 -25.24 -20.42 16.61
N CYS A 22 -24.64 -20.24 17.79
CA CYS A 22 -23.50 -19.33 17.99
C CYS A 22 -22.18 -20.09 18.18
N SER A 23 -21.69 -20.83 17.18
CA SER A 23 -20.33 -21.41 17.28
C SER A 23 -19.58 -21.58 15.97
N ILE A 24 -20.08 -21.10 14.83
CA ILE A 24 -19.36 -21.20 13.55
C ILE A 24 -19.53 -19.90 12.77
N PHE A 25 -19.12 -18.78 13.36
CA PHE A 25 -18.63 -17.69 12.54
C PHE A 25 -17.13 -17.89 12.47
N PRO A 26 -16.55 -18.24 11.30
CA PRO A 26 -15.12 -18.07 11.14
C PRO A 26 -14.82 -16.63 11.56
N SER A 27 -13.92 -16.46 12.54
CA SER A 27 -13.31 -15.15 12.74
C SER A 27 -12.82 -14.72 11.37
N PRO A 28 -13.07 -13.47 10.92
CA PRO A 28 -12.34 -12.99 9.76
C PRO A 28 -10.86 -13.20 10.10
N GLU A 29 -10.20 -14.11 9.37
CA GLU A 29 -8.76 -14.16 9.37
C GLU A 29 -8.35 -12.74 8.99
N THR A 30 -7.66 -12.07 9.91
CA THR A 30 -7.18 -10.73 9.65
C THR A 30 -6.11 -10.93 8.60
N ASP A 31 -6.49 -10.73 7.34
CA ASP A 31 -5.56 -10.86 6.24
C ASP A 31 -4.53 -9.73 6.41
N ASN A 32 -3.34 -10.13 6.81
CA ASN A 32 -2.28 -9.21 7.18
C ASN A 32 -1.40 -8.88 5.97
N CYS A 33 -1.77 -9.31 4.75
CA CYS A 33 -0.97 -9.10 3.54
C CYS A 33 0.46 -9.65 3.72
N GLU A 34 0.53 -10.82 4.35
CA GLU A 34 1.75 -11.59 4.61
C GLU A 34 1.69 -12.85 3.75
N SER A 35 2.85 -13.34 3.31
CA SER A 35 2.95 -14.57 2.54
C SER A 35 4.20 -15.35 2.97
N GLU A 36 4.24 -16.65 2.70
CA GLU A 36 5.36 -17.50 3.11
C GLU A 36 6.68 -16.94 2.54
N GLY A 37 7.60 -16.56 3.44
CA GLY A 37 8.89 -15.98 3.08
C GLY A 37 8.88 -14.48 2.75
N LEU A 38 7.73 -13.80 2.82
CA LEU A 38 7.59 -12.36 2.60
C LEU A 38 7.07 -11.67 3.86
N LEU A 39 7.72 -10.57 4.25
CA LEU A 39 7.26 -9.74 5.37
C LEU A 39 5.97 -8.98 5.07
N PHE A 40 5.74 -8.70 3.78
CA PHE A 40 4.58 -8.00 3.26
C PHE A 40 4.48 -8.23 1.75
N VAL A 41 3.27 -8.43 1.24
CA VAL A 41 2.99 -8.50 -0.19
C VAL A 41 1.60 -7.94 -0.46
N ASP A 42 1.47 -7.17 -1.53
CA ASP A 42 0.19 -6.66 -2.01
C ASP A 42 0.26 -6.60 -3.53
N ASP A 43 -0.70 -7.23 -4.20
CA ASP A 43 -0.85 -7.19 -5.65
C ASP A 43 -1.85 -6.12 -6.11
N PHE A 44 -2.41 -5.37 -5.17
CA PHE A 44 -3.40 -4.32 -5.35
C PHE A 44 -4.70 -4.77 -6.03
N SER A 45 -4.98 -6.07 -6.07
CA SER A 45 -6.24 -6.64 -6.59
C SER A 45 -7.50 -6.11 -5.91
N GLY A 46 -7.35 -5.56 -4.69
CA GLY A 46 -8.45 -5.07 -3.86
C GLY A 46 -9.17 -6.18 -3.10
N GLU A 47 -8.70 -7.42 -3.16
CA GLU A 47 -9.23 -8.53 -2.36
C GLU A 47 -8.89 -8.38 -0.87
N GLN A 48 -7.78 -7.71 -0.58
CA GLN A 48 -7.24 -7.48 0.77
C GLN A 48 -7.10 -5.99 1.06
N SER A 49 -7.25 -5.61 2.33
CA SER A 49 -6.99 -4.24 2.79
C SER A 49 -5.63 -4.20 3.50
N CYS A 50 -4.59 -3.82 2.77
CA CYS A 50 -3.21 -3.91 3.25
C CYS A 50 -2.70 -2.69 4.04
N GLY A 51 -3.57 -1.72 4.29
CA GLY A 51 -3.28 -0.55 5.14
C GLY A 51 -2.75 0.68 4.41
N TRP A 52 -2.73 0.67 3.07
CA TRP A 52 -2.31 1.83 2.28
C TRP A 52 -3.22 3.03 2.53
N ALA A 53 -2.62 4.19 2.77
CA ALA A 53 -3.37 5.43 2.87
C ALA A 53 -3.81 5.91 1.48
N GLU A 54 -5.11 5.99 1.28
CA GLU A 54 -5.75 6.57 0.08
C GLU A 54 -6.29 7.96 0.42
N TYR A 55 -6.05 8.94 -0.46
CA TYR A 55 -6.42 10.33 -0.21
C TYR A 55 -6.49 11.18 -1.48
N THR A 56 -7.26 12.27 -1.39
CA THR A 56 -7.27 13.37 -2.37
C THR A 56 -6.89 14.67 -1.67
N ASP A 57 -5.89 15.37 -2.18
CA ASP A 57 -5.44 16.65 -1.63
C ASP A 57 -4.84 17.56 -2.72
N GLY A 58 -5.31 18.80 -2.80
CA GLY A 58 -4.66 19.84 -3.61
C GLY A 58 -4.47 19.56 -5.11
N GLY A 59 -5.22 18.63 -5.70
CA GLY A 59 -5.01 18.19 -7.09
C GLY A 59 -4.11 16.96 -7.23
N THR A 60 -3.86 16.26 -6.12
CA THR A 60 -3.28 14.92 -6.04
C THR A 60 -4.37 13.92 -5.64
N THR A 61 -4.34 12.75 -6.26
CA THR A 61 -5.13 11.57 -5.86
C THR A 61 -4.17 10.39 -5.67
N VAL A 62 -4.33 9.70 -4.54
CA VAL A 62 -3.67 8.42 -4.23
C VAL A 62 -4.75 7.40 -3.93
N GLY A 63 -4.76 6.29 -4.65
CA GLY A 63 -5.77 5.26 -4.47
C GLY A 63 -5.44 3.95 -5.20
N ILE A 64 -6.17 2.89 -4.85
CA ILE A 64 -6.07 1.60 -5.54
C ILE A 64 -7.19 1.52 -6.58
N GLU A 65 -6.82 1.43 -7.86
CA GLU A 65 -7.76 1.34 -8.98
C GLU A 65 -7.20 0.42 -10.06
N ASP A 66 -8.07 -0.44 -10.61
CA ASP A 66 -7.74 -1.41 -11.67
C ASP A 66 -6.53 -2.32 -11.34
N GLY A 67 -6.45 -2.80 -10.10
CA GLY A 67 -5.36 -3.70 -9.69
C GLY A 67 -4.02 -3.00 -9.51
N THR A 68 -4.00 -1.67 -9.32
CA THR A 68 -2.78 -0.87 -9.23
C THR A 68 -2.91 0.20 -8.16
N LEU A 69 -1.86 0.41 -7.35
CA LEU A 69 -1.72 1.62 -6.56
C LEU A 69 -1.33 2.80 -7.45
N GLN A 70 -2.23 3.77 -7.61
CA GLN A 70 -2.06 4.91 -8.49
C GLN A 70 -1.81 6.19 -7.69
N ILE A 71 -0.79 6.96 -8.10
CA ILE A 71 -0.52 8.31 -7.61
C ILE A 71 -0.58 9.25 -8.81
N SER A 72 -1.54 10.16 -8.80
CA SER A 72 -1.73 11.16 -9.86
C SER A 72 -1.68 12.55 -9.25
N SER A 73 -0.89 13.46 -9.82
CA SER A 73 -0.81 14.84 -9.34
C SER A 73 -0.67 15.83 -10.48
N SER A 74 -1.30 16.99 -10.30
CA SER A 74 -1.10 18.18 -11.13
C SER A 74 -0.09 19.17 -10.53
N GLN A 75 0.47 18.86 -9.35
CA GLN A 75 1.36 19.74 -8.60
C GLN A 75 2.83 19.48 -8.97
N GLN A 76 3.45 20.44 -9.68
CA GLN A 76 4.81 20.31 -10.18
C GLN A 76 5.85 20.42 -9.06
N GLY A 77 6.93 19.64 -9.16
CA GLY A 77 8.08 19.71 -8.25
C GLY A 77 7.81 19.23 -6.82
N GLN A 78 6.72 18.50 -6.59
CA GLN A 78 6.37 17.90 -5.31
C GLN A 78 6.32 16.39 -5.44
N PHE A 79 6.85 15.68 -4.44
CA PHE A 79 6.67 14.24 -4.32
C PHE A 79 5.43 13.95 -3.48
N TRP A 80 4.65 12.96 -3.92
CA TRP A 80 3.50 12.43 -3.21
C TRP A 80 3.71 10.95 -2.98
N TRP A 81 3.30 10.46 -1.82
CA TRP A 81 3.59 9.09 -1.40
C TRP A 81 2.48 8.55 -0.52
N THR A 82 2.48 7.22 -0.38
CA THR A 82 1.69 6.50 0.62
C THR A 82 2.53 5.35 1.17
N ASN A 83 2.08 4.74 2.26
CA ASN A 83 2.68 3.56 2.85
C ASN A 83 1.59 2.75 3.57
N PRO A 84 1.81 1.45 3.81
CA PRO A 84 0.84 0.58 4.46
C PRO A 84 0.78 0.74 5.99
N GLY A 85 1.44 1.74 6.58
CA GLY A 85 1.50 1.93 8.03
C GLY A 85 2.27 0.84 8.76
N ARG A 86 3.23 0.19 8.08
CA ARG A 86 4.03 -0.92 8.62
C ARG A 86 5.45 -0.49 8.90
N GLU A 87 6.01 -1.06 9.96
CA GLU A 87 7.37 -0.79 10.42
C GLU A 87 8.24 -2.02 10.16
N PHE A 88 9.31 -1.81 9.39
CA PHE A 88 10.32 -2.81 9.12
C PHE A 88 11.71 -2.20 9.29
N SER A 89 12.68 -2.98 9.78
CA SER A 89 14.05 -2.50 10.00
C SER A 89 14.91 -2.60 8.74
N ASP A 90 15.34 -3.81 8.41
CA ASP A 90 16.15 -4.13 7.24
C ASP A 90 15.31 -4.97 6.28
N VAL A 91 15.13 -4.46 5.07
CA VAL A 91 14.23 -5.02 4.07
C VAL A 91 14.85 -5.01 2.68
N ILE A 92 14.37 -5.93 1.85
CA ILE A 92 14.50 -5.87 0.40
C ILE A 92 13.10 -5.51 -0.12
N ILE A 93 13.00 -4.41 -0.86
CA ILE A 93 11.75 -3.98 -1.50
C ILE A 93 11.85 -4.36 -2.97
N ILE A 94 10.87 -5.11 -3.46
CA ILE A 94 10.71 -5.47 -4.87
C ILE A 94 9.33 -4.95 -5.29
N THR A 95 9.25 -4.21 -6.39
CA THR A 95 8.00 -3.66 -6.89
C THR A 95 8.07 -3.51 -8.39
N GLN A 96 6.92 -3.62 -9.06
CA GLN A 96 6.79 -3.22 -10.45
C GLN A 96 6.19 -1.83 -10.50
N ALA A 97 6.90 -0.90 -11.14
CA ALA A 97 6.48 0.49 -11.24
C ALA A 97 6.65 1.01 -12.67
N ARG A 98 5.73 1.89 -13.09
CA ARG A 98 5.82 2.58 -14.38
C ARG A 98 5.21 3.96 -14.30
N GLN A 99 5.70 4.86 -15.13
CA GLN A 99 4.96 6.07 -15.43
C GLN A 99 3.72 5.74 -16.26
N ALA A 100 2.55 6.22 -15.83
CA ALA A 100 1.31 5.99 -16.57
C ALA A 100 1.11 7.03 -17.70
N SER A 101 1.47 8.28 -17.44
CA SER A 101 1.35 9.41 -18.37
C SER A 101 2.18 10.60 -17.89
N GLY A 102 2.17 11.71 -18.64
CA GLY A 102 2.90 12.94 -18.30
C GLY A 102 4.25 13.07 -19.01
N PRO A 103 5.04 14.10 -18.69
CA PRO A 103 6.38 14.29 -19.25
C PRO A 103 7.37 13.24 -18.73
N ASP A 104 8.35 12.85 -19.56
CA ASP A 104 9.35 11.84 -19.17
C ASP A 104 10.34 12.35 -18.10
N ASP A 105 10.53 13.67 -17.98
CA ASP A 105 11.20 14.32 -16.84
C ASP A 105 10.26 14.35 -15.61
N ASN A 106 9.77 13.17 -15.22
CA ASN A 106 8.94 12.95 -14.06
C ASN A 106 9.45 11.72 -13.31
N ALA A 107 9.66 11.88 -12.00
CA ALA A 107 10.24 10.86 -11.16
C ALA A 107 9.19 10.12 -10.32
N TYR A 108 9.38 8.81 -10.17
CA TYR A 108 8.57 7.90 -9.36
C TYR A 108 9.46 6.82 -8.74
N GLY A 109 8.97 6.13 -7.71
CA GLY A 109 9.73 5.05 -7.08
C GLY A 109 9.21 4.70 -5.70
N VAL A 110 10.11 4.34 -4.80
CA VAL A 110 9.79 3.80 -3.49
C VAL A 110 10.33 4.68 -2.36
N ILE A 111 9.62 4.68 -1.24
CA ILE A 111 10.11 5.24 0.01
C ILE A 111 10.56 4.13 0.95
N CYS A 112 11.49 4.43 1.86
CA CYS A 112 11.98 3.46 2.85
C CYS A 112 12.34 4.15 4.17
N ARG A 113 12.31 3.39 5.27
CA ARG A 113 12.58 3.86 6.65
C ARG A 113 11.79 5.13 7.00
N TYR A 114 10.49 5.10 6.68
CA TYR A 114 9.59 6.21 6.94
C TYR A 114 9.34 6.34 8.44
N GLN A 115 9.71 7.47 9.03
CA GLN A 115 9.42 7.78 10.44
C GLN A 115 8.28 8.80 10.54
N ASP A 116 8.34 9.83 9.69
CA ASP A 116 7.33 10.86 9.56
C ASP A 116 7.51 11.58 8.21
N ARG A 117 6.69 12.60 7.95
CA ARG A 117 6.70 13.37 6.69
C ARG A 117 7.98 14.20 6.48
N GLU A 118 8.82 14.35 7.48
CA GLU A 118 10.08 15.09 7.42
C GLU A 118 11.30 14.18 7.44
N ASN A 119 11.16 12.87 7.70
CA ASN A 119 12.27 11.94 7.91
C ASN A 119 12.02 10.58 7.25
N PHE A 120 12.53 10.41 6.04
CA PHE A 120 12.47 9.14 5.28
C PHE A 120 13.43 9.17 4.08
N TYR A 121 13.69 8.01 3.49
CA TYR A 121 14.49 7.87 2.26
C TYR A 121 13.58 7.68 1.05
N ILE A 122 14.06 8.15 -0.10
CA ILE A 122 13.43 7.93 -1.39
C ILE A 122 14.44 7.33 -2.35
N PHE A 123 13.99 6.36 -3.14
CA PHE A 123 14.66 5.92 -4.35
C PHE A 123 13.74 6.21 -5.52
N LEU A 124 14.24 6.96 -6.50
CA LEU A 124 13.48 7.47 -7.62
C LEU A 124 14.16 7.08 -8.93
N ILE A 125 13.34 6.79 -9.92
CA ILE A 125 13.70 6.72 -11.33
C ILE A 125 12.79 7.69 -12.11
N SER A 126 13.25 8.18 -13.26
CA SER A 126 12.49 9.06 -14.14
C SER A 126 12.25 8.42 -15.51
N GLY A 127 11.19 8.84 -16.18
CA GLY A 127 10.84 8.37 -17.54
C GLY A 127 11.92 8.68 -18.59
N ASP A 128 12.80 9.66 -18.36
CA ASP A 128 13.92 10.00 -19.24
C ASP A 128 15.23 9.26 -18.88
N GLY A 129 15.18 8.31 -17.93
CA GLY A 129 16.27 7.37 -17.66
C GLY A 129 17.29 7.85 -16.62
N TYR A 130 16.87 8.69 -15.68
CA TYR A 130 17.70 9.07 -14.55
C TYR A 130 17.22 8.41 -13.26
N TYR A 131 18.12 8.26 -12.30
CA TYR A 131 17.78 7.84 -10.94
C TYR A 131 18.36 8.78 -9.89
N ALA A 132 17.75 8.76 -8.72
CA ALA A 132 18.25 9.44 -7.53
C ALA A 132 17.94 8.61 -6.29
N ILE A 133 18.88 8.66 -5.33
CA ILE A 133 18.61 8.29 -3.94
C ILE A 133 18.64 9.59 -3.16
N GLY A 134 17.64 9.81 -2.32
CA GLY A 134 17.55 11.02 -1.51
C GLY A 134 16.97 10.74 -0.14
N LYS A 135 16.94 11.78 0.69
CA LYS A 135 16.21 11.74 1.95
C LYS A 135 15.52 13.07 2.26
N TYR A 136 14.38 12.95 2.90
CA TYR A 136 13.78 13.99 3.71
C TYR A 136 14.45 13.94 5.09
N GLN A 137 14.82 15.11 5.59
CA GLN A 137 15.42 15.23 6.92
C GLN A 137 14.97 16.54 7.57
N THR A 138 14.52 16.47 8.81
CA THR A 138 14.17 17.66 9.61
C THR A 138 15.29 18.71 9.56
N GLY A 139 14.89 19.96 9.32
CA GLY A 139 15.81 21.10 9.14
C GLY A 139 16.27 21.33 7.70
N SER A 140 15.94 20.43 6.76
CA SER A 140 16.11 20.67 5.32
C SER A 140 14.80 21.15 4.70
N SER A 141 14.87 22.21 3.89
CA SER A 141 13.71 22.72 3.14
C SER A 141 13.46 21.98 1.82
N GLN A 142 14.40 21.13 1.40
CA GLN A 142 14.38 20.39 0.15
C GLN A 142 14.89 18.96 0.37
N VAL A 143 14.64 18.08 -0.58
CA VAL A 143 15.23 16.73 -0.58
C VAL A 143 16.75 16.85 -0.62
N LEU A 144 17.44 16.13 0.27
CA LEU A 144 18.89 15.95 0.18
C LEU A 144 19.19 14.74 -0.69
N TYR A 145 19.67 14.98 -1.91
CA TYR A 145 20.12 13.90 -2.80
C TYR A 145 21.47 13.34 -2.36
N LEU A 146 21.54 12.02 -2.31
CA LEU A 146 22.66 11.19 -1.86
C LEU A 146 23.40 10.53 -3.03
N THR A 147 22.82 10.59 -4.24
CA THR A 147 23.49 10.22 -5.48
C THR A 147 24.67 11.14 -5.78
N GLU A 148 25.47 10.74 -6.77
CA GLU A 148 26.69 11.45 -7.14
C GLU A 148 26.44 12.96 -7.34
N ASN A 149 27.29 13.78 -6.73
CA ASN A 149 27.21 15.25 -6.77
C ASN A 149 25.88 15.84 -6.26
N GLY A 150 25.05 15.05 -5.57
CA GLY A 150 23.74 15.47 -5.07
C GLY A 150 22.74 15.77 -6.20
N GLN A 151 22.81 15.02 -7.30
CA GLN A 151 21.96 15.18 -8.48
C GLN A 151 21.38 13.84 -8.95
N TYR A 152 20.44 13.91 -9.89
CA TYR A 152 19.99 12.75 -10.66
C TYR A 152 21.12 12.28 -11.57
N VAL A 153 21.24 10.95 -11.73
CA VAL A 153 22.28 10.30 -12.51
C VAL A 153 21.64 9.48 -13.62
N TYR A 154 22.11 9.63 -14.85
CA TYR A 154 21.61 8.85 -15.98
C TYR A 154 22.00 7.37 -15.87
N SER A 155 21.11 6.48 -16.28
CA SER A 155 21.37 5.05 -16.40
C SER A 155 20.62 4.44 -17.59
N ASP A 156 21.34 3.67 -18.40
CA ASP A 156 20.78 2.99 -19.58
C ASP A 156 19.98 1.73 -19.25
N VAL A 157 20.00 1.28 -17.99
CA VAL A 157 19.20 0.14 -17.51
C VAL A 157 17.76 0.51 -17.16
N ILE A 158 17.44 1.80 -17.10
CA ILE A 158 16.10 2.28 -16.76
C ILE A 158 15.25 2.25 -18.02
N ASN A 159 14.14 1.51 -17.96
CA ASN A 159 13.15 1.51 -19.02
C ASN A 159 12.46 2.87 -19.06
N GLN A 160 12.57 3.56 -20.19
CA GLN A 160 12.11 4.94 -20.38
C GLN A 160 10.61 5.04 -20.74
N GLY A 161 10.05 6.23 -20.54
CA GLY A 161 8.66 6.57 -20.80
C GLY A 161 7.70 5.72 -19.95
N ILE A 162 6.70 5.14 -20.62
CA ILE A 162 5.63 4.36 -19.97
C ILE A 162 5.97 2.87 -19.76
N ALA A 163 7.21 2.47 -20.05
CA ALA A 163 7.66 1.10 -19.85
C ALA A 163 7.79 0.76 -18.36
N THR A 164 7.56 -0.51 -18.02
CA THR A 164 7.64 -1.00 -16.64
C THR A 164 9.08 -1.25 -16.20
N ASN A 165 9.39 -0.88 -14.97
CA ASN A 165 10.62 -1.19 -14.26
C ASN A 165 10.34 -2.12 -13.07
N GLU A 166 11.33 -2.94 -12.71
CA GLU A 166 11.35 -3.86 -11.56
C GLU A 166 12.73 -3.88 -10.92
#